data_AF-A0A933LG40-F1
#
_entry.id   AF-A0A933LG40-F1
#
_cell.length_a   1.000
_cell.length_b   1.000
_cell.length_c   1.000
_cell.angle_alpha   90.00
_cell.angle_beta   90.00
_cell.angle_gamma   90.00
#
_symmetry.space_group_name_H-M   'P 1'
#
loop_
_entity.id
_entity.type
_entity.pdbx_description
1 polymer ?
#
loop_
_entity_poly.entity_id
_entity_poly.type
_entity_poly.pdbx_seq_one_letter_code
_entity_poly.pdbx_strand_id
1 'polypeptide(L)'
;MSEAIYVTGIGIVSPAGCGVEPGWRGLAAGDRFVAEATDPEITGGGVAPAGAVPGFAPPAGLQAADRVCQLAVAAGDEALAQADWLGHDHPPVDSARGFVSFGTSKGGVLTFARLARILPISSEKSYKTPLRLKSLYPQNTPIDSNRGSITSIGNYNLEDLNGGINLLYLVYSVSPDAPARHLADRFGVTGGAHATVAACATGTLAVIRAVQHLRDGRADAAIAGSSDASLHPLWFAAFRQMGVLAPVDAVRGAAWACRPFDRQRRGFAIGEGAAVLVLETAASVRRRGVRPLARIRGCAAGTDPAGLAQLSPDGTPLARTIRRACADAGISPADLTAIQAHGTGTVTNDLVEAAAIRAACSDRAAEVPAVSFKGALGHLLGAAGAVELALSVRAVADRLLPPNATLTEPDPLLGPLYLPTQPTRIGPGPILKTSLAFGGHVAAVILDAP
;
A
#
# COMPACT_ATOMS: atom_id res chain seq x y z
N MET A 1 24.13 4.15 17.97
CA MET A 1 22.81 3.52 17.72
C MET A 1 21.98 4.52 16.95
N SER A 2 21.27 4.10 15.90
CA SER A 2 20.34 4.97 15.19
C SER A 2 19.17 5.36 16.11
N GLU A 3 18.61 6.55 15.92
CA GLU A 3 17.49 7.02 16.71
C GLU A 3 16.26 6.11 16.52
N ALA A 4 15.52 5.84 17.61
CA ALA A 4 14.29 5.08 17.57
C ALA A 4 13.20 5.86 16.81
N ILE A 5 12.48 5.15 15.94
CA ILE A 5 11.36 5.70 15.16
C ILE A 5 10.06 5.10 15.66
N TYR A 6 9.14 5.97 16.01
CA TYR A 6 7.86 5.65 16.62
C TYR A 6 6.72 5.88 15.66
N VAL A 7 5.69 5.04 15.75
CA VAL A 7 4.39 5.27 15.11
C VAL A 7 3.53 6.03 16.11
N THR A 8 3.10 7.25 15.78
CA THR A 8 2.26 8.09 16.66
C THR A 8 0.81 8.17 16.21
N GLY A 9 0.52 7.83 14.95
CA GLY A 9 -0.83 7.73 14.42
C GLY A 9 -0.91 6.77 13.23
N ILE A 10 -2.07 6.14 13.07
CA ILE A 10 -2.40 5.26 11.95
C ILE A 10 -3.82 5.57 11.46
N GLY A 11 -4.02 5.46 10.16
CA GLY A 11 -5.33 5.63 9.55
C GLY A 11 -5.50 4.68 8.38
N ILE A 12 -6.70 4.13 8.20
CA ILE A 12 -6.95 3.02 7.28
C ILE A 12 -8.25 3.25 6.50
N VAL A 13 -8.19 2.96 5.20
CA VAL A 13 -9.37 2.72 4.37
C VAL A 13 -9.19 1.37 3.70
N SER A 14 -10.12 0.45 3.90
CA SER A 14 -10.00 -0.93 3.41
C SER A 14 -11.36 -1.55 3.09
N PRO A 15 -11.40 -2.78 2.55
CA PRO A 15 -12.66 -3.50 2.34
C PRO A 15 -13.46 -3.78 3.62
N ALA A 16 -12.81 -3.74 4.78
CA ALA A 16 -13.47 -3.82 6.09
C ALA A 16 -14.14 -2.51 6.51
N GLY A 17 -13.96 -1.42 5.74
CA GLY A 17 -14.52 -0.10 6.02
C GLY A 17 -13.47 1.01 6.09
N CYS A 18 -13.97 2.23 6.30
CA CYS A 18 -13.16 3.40 6.61
C CYS A 18 -12.93 3.46 8.12
N GLY A 19 -11.68 3.58 8.53
CA GLY A 19 -11.27 3.61 9.92
C GLY A 19 -10.43 2.41 10.34
N VAL A 20 -9.54 2.62 11.31
CA VAL A 20 -8.72 1.59 11.94
C VAL A 20 -9.58 0.59 12.71
N GLU A 21 -10.58 1.07 13.45
CA GLU A 21 -11.40 0.21 14.31
C GLU A 21 -12.25 -0.81 13.54
N PRO A 22 -13.02 -0.45 12.48
CA PRO A 22 -13.72 -1.43 11.66
C PRO A 22 -12.77 -2.48 11.05
N GLY A 23 -11.63 -2.03 10.52
CA GLY A 23 -10.62 -2.93 9.96
C GLY A 23 -10.06 -3.91 10.98
N TRP A 24 -9.68 -3.41 12.15
CA TRP A 24 -9.08 -4.22 13.20
C TRP A 24 -10.07 -5.19 13.85
N ARG A 25 -11.27 -4.73 14.24
CA ARG A 25 -12.28 -5.57 14.89
C ARG A 25 -12.70 -6.74 14.00
N GLY A 26 -12.94 -6.45 12.72
CA GLY A 26 -13.33 -7.46 11.75
C GLY A 26 -12.25 -8.52 11.54
N LEU A 27 -11.00 -8.09 11.32
CA LEU A 27 -9.87 -9.00 11.21
C LEU A 27 -9.68 -9.85 12.47
N ALA A 28 -9.70 -9.23 13.65
CA ALA A 28 -9.55 -9.92 14.93
C ALA A 28 -10.66 -10.96 15.17
N ALA A 29 -11.87 -10.74 14.64
CA ALA A 29 -12.98 -11.70 14.69
C ALA A 29 -12.88 -12.82 13.64
N GLY A 30 -11.98 -12.71 12.65
CA GLY A 30 -11.88 -13.65 11.53
C GLY A 30 -12.87 -13.40 10.40
N ASP A 31 -13.41 -12.16 10.31
CA ASP A 31 -14.32 -11.77 9.26
C ASP A 31 -13.62 -11.72 7.88
N ARG A 32 -14.43 -11.81 6.83
CA ARG A 32 -13.99 -11.85 5.44
C ARG A 32 -14.74 -10.80 4.64
N PHE A 33 -14.00 -9.97 3.93
CA PHE A 33 -14.49 -8.75 3.28
C PHE A 33 -14.38 -8.80 1.75
N VAL A 34 -13.82 -9.89 1.21
CA VAL A 34 -13.89 -10.17 -0.22
C VAL A 34 -15.32 -10.57 -0.58
N ALA A 35 -15.90 -9.87 -1.54
CA ALA A 35 -17.26 -10.11 -2.04
C ALA A 35 -17.24 -10.38 -3.55
N GLU A 36 -18.38 -10.80 -4.09
CA GLU A 36 -18.56 -10.91 -5.54
C GLU A 36 -18.72 -9.52 -6.16
N ALA A 37 -17.82 -9.17 -7.08
CA ALA A 37 -18.01 -8.05 -7.99
C ALA A 37 -18.66 -8.56 -9.28
N THR A 38 -19.77 -7.92 -9.65
CA THR A 38 -20.51 -8.17 -10.90
C THR A 38 -20.58 -6.94 -11.79
N ASP A 39 -20.14 -5.78 -11.29
CA ASP A 39 -20.16 -4.52 -12.03
C ASP A 39 -19.20 -4.62 -13.24
N PRO A 40 -19.71 -4.48 -14.48
CA PRO A 40 -18.88 -4.47 -15.68
C PRO A 40 -17.83 -3.36 -15.69
N GLU A 41 -18.07 -2.24 -14.99
CA GLU A 41 -17.10 -1.15 -14.82
C GLU A 41 -15.96 -1.50 -13.85
N ILE A 42 -16.04 -2.64 -13.17
CA ILE A 42 -14.98 -3.19 -12.31
C ILE A 42 -14.36 -4.42 -12.96
N THR A 43 -15.17 -5.41 -13.36
CA THR A 43 -14.67 -6.73 -13.78
C THR A 43 -14.42 -6.83 -15.28
N GLY A 44 -14.99 -5.93 -16.08
CA GLY A 44 -15.04 -6.04 -17.54
C GLY A 44 -16.08 -7.07 -18.03
N GLY A 45 -16.96 -7.53 -17.15
CA GLY A 45 -17.95 -8.57 -17.40
C GLY A 45 -17.68 -9.84 -16.59
N GLY A 46 -18.76 -10.56 -16.26
CA GLY A 46 -18.70 -11.76 -15.42
C GLY A 46 -18.50 -11.46 -13.93
N VAL A 47 -18.36 -12.53 -13.15
CA VAL A 47 -18.22 -12.48 -11.68
C VAL A 47 -16.76 -12.67 -11.28
N ALA A 48 -16.26 -11.85 -10.36
CA ALA A 48 -14.92 -12.03 -9.79
C ALA A 48 -14.91 -11.66 -8.29
N PRO A 49 -14.06 -12.31 -7.48
CA PRO A 49 -13.86 -11.91 -6.10
C PRO A 49 -13.10 -10.57 -6.03
N ALA A 50 -13.62 -9.62 -5.25
CA ALA A 50 -13.03 -8.30 -5.07
C ALA A 50 -13.18 -7.77 -3.64
N GLY A 51 -12.16 -7.06 -3.16
CA GLY A 51 -12.20 -6.29 -1.92
C GLY A 51 -12.45 -4.81 -2.23
N ALA A 52 -13.71 -4.39 -2.30
CA ALA A 52 -14.09 -2.99 -2.51
C ALA A 52 -14.27 -2.28 -1.17
N VAL A 53 -13.92 -0.99 -1.10
CA VAL A 53 -14.18 -0.18 0.11
C VAL A 53 -15.67 0.14 0.17
N PRO A 54 -16.40 -0.30 1.22
CA PRO A 54 -17.85 -0.10 1.30
C PRO A 54 -18.19 1.36 1.66
N GLY A 55 -19.21 1.92 1.01
CA GLY A 55 -19.81 3.20 1.39
C GLY A 55 -18.87 4.42 1.37
N PHE A 56 -17.80 4.37 0.57
CA PHE A 56 -16.77 5.41 0.59
C PHE A 56 -17.27 6.74 0.00
N ALA A 57 -17.16 7.82 0.79
CA ALA A 57 -17.37 9.19 0.35
C ALA A 57 -16.03 9.95 0.25
N PRO A 58 -15.72 10.61 -0.88
CA PRO A 58 -14.50 11.39 -1.01
C PRO A 58 -14.41 12.52 0.03
N PRO A 59 -13.24 12.78 0.63
CA PRO A 59 -13.02 13.97 1.44
C PRO A 59 -13.36 15.26 0.68
N ALA A 60 -13.80 16.29 1.41
CA ALA A 60 -14.16 17.58 0.83
C ALA A 60 -13.00 18.16 0.01
N GLY A 61 -13.30 18.65 -1.21
CA GLY A 61 -12.32 19.22 -2.14
C GLY A 61 -11.62 18.19 -3.03
N LEU A 62 -11.85 16.88 -2.83
CA LEU A 62 -11.22 15.81 -3.63
C LEU A 62 -12.18 15.06 -4.56
N GLN A 63 -13.39 15.59 -4.78
CA GLN A 63 -14.38 14.97 -5.67
C GLN A 63 -13.86 14.83 -7.10
N ALA A 64 -13.06 15.79 -7.56
CA ALA A 64 -12.40 15.70 -8.85
C ALA A 64 -11.28 14.65 -8.80
N ALA A 65 -10.50 14.61 -7.71
CA ALA A 65 -9.27 13.84 -7.52
C ALA A 65 -9.42 12.35 -7.92
N ASP A 66 -8.34 11.71 -8.37
CA ASP A 66 -8.37 10.27 -8.55
C ASP A 66 -8.68 9.56 -7.23
N ARG A 67 -9.34 8.41 -7.31
CA ARG A 67 -9.71 7.59 -6.14
C ARG A 67 -8.50 7.26 -5.26
N VAL A 68 -7.30 7.08 -5.82
CA VAL A 68 -6.09 6.87 -5.00
C VAL A 68 -5.82 8.06 -4.07
N CYS A 69 -6.02 9.29 -4.54
CA CYS A 69 -5.83 10.51 -3.74
C CYS A 69 -6.92 10.66 -2.68
N GLN A 70 -8.16 10.33 -3.02
CA GLN A 70 -9.30 10.35 -2.10
C GLN A 70 -9.08 9.39 -0.93
N LEU A 71 -8.70 8.14 -1.24
CA LEU A 71 -8.41 7.10 -0.24
C LEU A 71 -7.22 7.50 0.65
N ALA A 72 -6.14 8.02 0.04
CA ALA A 72 -4.96 8.46 0.77
C ALA A 72 -5.28 9.57 1.78
N VAL A 73 -6.03 10.58 1.37
CA VAL A 73 -6.40 11.69 2.25
C VAL A 73 -7.38 11.27 3.34
N ALA A 74 -8.35 10.40 3.03
CA ALA A 74 -9.26 9.87 4.06
C ALA A 74 -8.49 9.09 5.15
N ALA A 75 -7.52 8.26 4.76
CA ALA A 75 -6.63 7.59 5.71
C ALA A 75 -5.71 8.59 6.44
N GLY A 76 -5.26 9.63 5.75
CA GLY A 76 -4.43 10.69 6.33
C GLY A 76 -5.15 11.48 7.42
N ASP A 77 -6.40 11.87 7.20
CA ASP A 77 -7.21 12.60 8.18
C ASP A 77 -7.31 11.83 9.51
N GLU A 78 -7.58 10.53 9.45
CA GLU A 78 -7.62 9.67 10.63
C GLU A 78 -6.24 9.56 11.31
N ALA A 79 -5.19 9.28 10.54
CA ALA A 79 -3.85 9.07 11.06
C ALA A 79 -3.30 10.32 11.77
N LEU A 80 -3.48 11.49 11.16
CA LEU A 80 -2.99 12.76 11.69
C LEU A 80 -3.85 13.27 12.84
N ALA A 81 -5.16 12.98 12.85
CA ALA A 81 -5.99 13.20 14.04
C ALA A 81 -5.48 12.37 15.22
N GLN A 82 -5.19 11.08 15.01
CA GLN A 82 -4.68 10.20 16.06
C GLN A 82 -3.29 10.63 16.56
N ALA A 83 -2.45 11.15 15.67
CA ALA A 83 -1.12 11.66 16.02
C ALA A 83 -1.13 13.05 16.65
N ASP A 84 -2.30 13.67 16.86
CA ASP A 84 -2.46 15.03 17.38
C ASP A 84 -1.80 16.11 16.50
N TRP A 85 -1.88 15.98 15.17
CA TRP A 85 -1.38 16.97 14.20
C TRP A 85 -2.42 18.01 13.78
N LEU A 86 -3.70 17.75 14.03
CA LEU A 86 -4.80 18.59 13.59
C LEU A 86 -5.32 19.47 14.72
N GLY A 87 -5.92 20.61 14.39
CA GLY A 87 -6.56 21.51 15.37
C GLY A 87 -5.61 22.48 16.08
N HIS A 88 -4.36 22.59 15.62
CA HIS A 88 -3.37 23.55 16.08
C HIS A 88 -3.21 24.70 15.08
N ASP A 89 -2.93 25.91 15.56
CA ASP A 89 -2.69 27.09 14.69
C ASP A 89 -1.47 26.91 13.78
N HIS A 90 -0.53 26.06 14.21
CA HIS A 90 0.64 25.63 13.46
C HIS A 90 0.83 24.11 13.58
N PRO A 91 1.39 23.42 12.58
CA PRO A 91 1.69 22.00 12.70
C PRO A 91 2.60 21.76 13.90
N PRO A 92 2.40 20.66 14.66
CA PRO A 92 3.15 20.42 15.91
C PRO A 92 4.62 20.02 15.66
N VAL A 93 5.00 19.89 14.38
CA VAL A 93 6.37 19.71 13.91
C VAL A 93 6.61 20.78 12.85
N ASP A 94 7.80 21.39 12.85
CA ASP A 94 8.20 22.34 11.81
C ASP A 94 7.93 21.75 10.41
N SER A 95 7.18 22.47 9.57
CA SER A 95 6.77 22.00 8.24
C SER A 95 7.97 21.64 7.36
N ALA A 96 9.10 22.33 7.50
CA ALA A 96 10.33 22.05 6.78
C ALA A 96 11.06 20.79 7.30
N ARG A 97 10.70 20.34 8.51
CA ARG A 97 11.15 19.10 9.15
C ARG A 97 10.10 17.98 9.07
N GLY A 98 9.00 18.20 8.37
CA GLY A 98 8.04 17.18 7.97
C GLY A 98 8.40 16.57 6.62
N PHE A 99 8.17 15.28 6.45
CA PHE A 99 8.42 14.56 5.19
C PHE A 99 7.21 13.70 4.78
N VAL A 100 6.92 13.61 3.50
CA VAL A 100 5.92 12.67 2.97
C VAL A 100 6.60 11.60 2.13
N SER A 101 6.36 10.33 2.46
CA SER A 101 6.76 9.18 1.65
C SER A 101 5.55 8.29 1.43
N PHE A 102 4.86 8.53 0.31
CA PHE A 102 3.56 7.91 0.07
C PHE A 102 3.45 7.44 -1.38
N GLY A 103 3.06 6.18 -1.58
CA GLY A 103 3.07 5.55 -2.89
C GLY A 103 1.71 5.07 -3.42
N THR A 104 1.64 4.85 -4.72
CA THR A 104 0.61 4.02 -5.39
C THR A 104 1.35 3.16 -6.42
N SER A 105 0.91 1.91 -6.61
CA SER A 105 1.61 1.03 -7.55
C SER A 105 1.30 1.36 -9.02
N LYS A 106 0.20 2.07 -9.28
CA LYS A 106 -0.37 2.27 -10.62
C LYS A 106 -0.71 3.72 -10.95
N GLY A 107 -0.63 4.63 -9.98
CA GLY A 107 -1.07 6.01 -10.18
C GLY A 107 -2.59 6.13 -10.26
N GLY A 108 -3.05 7.29 -10.71
CA GLY A 108 -4.47 7.60 -10.88
C GLY A 108 -5.05 6.95 -12.13
N VAL A 109 -5.16 5.62 -12.12
CA VAL A 109 -5.59 4.83 -13.28
C VAL A 109 -7.04 5.10 -13.68
N LEU A 110 -7.92 5.43 -12.73
CA LEU A 110 -9.33 5.70 -13.04
C LEU A 110 -9.47 7.02 -13.79
N THR A 111 -8.71 8.03 -13.39
CA THR A 111 -8.58 9.30 -14.10
C THR A 111 -7.98 9.07 -15.48
N PHE A 112 -6.90 8.30 -15.58
CA PHE A 112 -6.28 7.98 -16.86
C PHE A 112 -7.28 7.28 -17.80
N ALA A 113 -8.01 6.28 -17.31
CA ALA A 113 -9.00 5.55 -18.10
C ALA A 113 -10.17 6.44 -18.55
N ARG A 114 -10.67 7.33 -17.68
CA ARG A 114 -11.70 8.32 -18.03
C ARG A 114 -11.21 9.25 -19.13
N LEU A 115 -9.98 9.77 -19.00
CA LEU A 115 -9.37 10.65 -19.98
C LEU A 115 -9.15 9.92 -21.32
N ALA A 116 -8.61 8.70 -21.29
CA ALA A 116 -8.38 7.90 -22.50
C ALA A 116 -9.66 7.62 -23.32
N ARG A 117 -10.86 7.62 -22.70
CA ARG A 117 -12.14 7.48 -23.40
C ARG A 117 -12.60 8.75 -24.12
N ILE A 118 -12.26 9.92 -23.58
CA ILE A 118 -12.72 11.22 -24.10
C ILE A 118 -11.69 11.89 -25.01
N LEU A 119 -10.42 11.47 -24.93
CA LEU A 119 -9.38 11.94 -25.84
C LEU A 119 -9.63 11.33 -27.22
N PRO A 120 -9.83 12.13 -28.27
CA PRO A 120 -10.03 11.61 -29.62
C PRO A 120 -8.69 11.06 -30.14
N ILE A 121 -8.50 9.75 -29.99
CA ILE A 121 -7.42 9.03 -30.69
C ILE A 121 -7.92 8.85 -32.12
N SER A 122 -7.65 9.82 -33.00
CA SER A 122 -7.95 9.65 -34.42
C SER A 122 -7.02 8.58 -34.99
N SER A 123 -7.56 7.65 -35.79
CA SER A 123 -6.74 6.65 -36.48
C SER A 123 -6.04 7.21 -37.72
N GLU A 124 -6.31 8.46 -38.13
CA GLU A 124 -5.72 9.04 -39.35
C GLU A 124 -5.57 10.57 -39.34
N LYS A 125 -4.37 11.00 -39.78
CA LYS A 125 -3.93 12.29 -40.36
C LYS A 125 -3.72 13.53 -39.46
N SER A 126 -2.54 14.11 -39.65
CA SER A 126 -1.97 15.32 -39.03
C SER A 126 -2.44 16.61 -39.71
N TYR A 127 -2.82 17.62 -38.92
CA TYR A 127 -3.14 18.99 -39.39
C TYR A 127 -2.62 20.08 -38.44
N LYS A 128 -2.39 21.29 -38.99
CA LYS A 128 -1.63 22.41 -38.38
C LYS A 128 -2.54 23.60 -38.01
N THR A 129 -2.65 23.96 -36.72
CA THR A 129 -3.14 25.28 -36.25
C THR A 129 -2.58 25.61 -34.84
N PRO A 130 -2.36 26.89 -34.43
CA PRO A 130 -1.59 27.23 -33.23
C PRO A 130 -2.43 27.52 -31.97
N LEU A 131 -1.88 27.21 -30.79
CA LEU A 131 -2.46 27.47 -29.47
C LEU A 131 -1.82 28.63 -28.70
N ARG A 132 -2.64 29.34 -27.92
CA ARG A 132 -2.21 30.34 -26.92
C ARG A 132 -2.59 29.89 -25.52
N LEU A 133 -1.60 29.51 -24.71
CA LEU A 133 -1.74 29.29 -23.27
C LEU A 133 -1.95 30.63 -22.56
N LYS A 134 -3.19 30.95 -22.18
CA LYS A 134 -3.51 32.03 -21.23
C LYS A 134 -4.51 31.52 -20.21
N SER A 135 -4.03 31.10 -19.04
CA SER A 135 -4.69 31.25 -17.71
C SER A 135 -4.15 30.25 -16.68
N LEU A 136 -2.88 30.40 -16.26
CA LEU A 136 -2.31 29.50 -15.23
C LEU A 136 -1.46 30.17 -14.15
N TYR A 137 -1.43 31.50 -14.07
CA TYR A 137 -0.65 32.19 -13.04
C TYR A 137 -1.38 33.43 -12.50
N PRO A 138 -1.12 33.83 -11.24
CA PRO A 138 -1.42 35.18 -10.77
C PRO A 138 -0.87 36.20 -11.77
N GLN A 139 -1.57 37.31 -11.95
CA GLN A 139 -1.11 38.39 -12.83
C GLN A 139 0.26 38.88 -12.33
N ASN A 140 1.35 38.48 -13.03
CA ASN A 140 2.70 39.10 -13.06
C ASN A 140 3.91 38.14 -13.09
N THR A 141 3.76 36.82 -13.23
CA THR A 141 4.94 35.96 -13.47
C THR A 141 5.36 36.01 -14.95
N PRO A 142 6.57 36.46 -15.31
CA PRO A 142 7.06 36.39 -16.68
C PRO A 142 7.34 34.93 -17.02
N ILE A 143 6.51 34.33 -17.87
CA ILE A 143 6.80 33.03 -18.46
C ILE A 143 7.73 33.29 -19.63
N ASP A 144 8.95 32.78 -19.58
CA ASP A 144 9.75 32.58 -20.78
C ASP A 144 9.14 31.43 -21.58
N SER A 145 8.08 31.77 -22.33
CA SER A 145 7.48 30.87 -23.30
C SER A 145 8.49 30.76 -24.45
N ASN A 146 9.48 29.88 -24.32
CA ASN A 146 10.37 29.60 -25.42
C ASN A 146 9.55 28.89 -26.52
N ARG A 147 9.07 29.71 -27.46
CA ARG A 147 8.08 29.39 -28.49
C ARG A 147 8.72 28.53 -29.59
N GLY A 148 8.74 27.23 -29.37
CA GLY A 148 8.52 26.26 -30.45
C GLY A 148 7.06 25.82 -30.36
N SER A 149 6.20 26.25 -31.28
CA SER A 149 4.80 25.77 -31.30
C SER A 149 4.79 24.28 -31.64
N ILE A 150 4.56 23.41 -30.66
CA ILE A 150 4.18 22.03 -30.91
C ILE A 150 2.75 22.09 -31.45
N THR A 151 2.59 21.93 -32.76
CA THR A 151 1.29 22.06 -33.46
C THR A 151 0.49 20.77 -33.52
N SER A 152 1.08 19.64 -33.10
CA SER A 152 0.45 18.32 -33.04
C SER A 152 1.32 17.37 -32.22
N ILE A 153 0.73 16.45 -31.47
CA ILE A 153 1.41 15.28 -30.91
C ILE A 153 0.74 14.06 -31.52
N GLY A 154 1.37 13.45 -32.54
CA GLY A 154 0.84 12.25 -33.20
C GLY A 154 -0.64 12.35 -33.60
N ASN A 155 -1.46 11.45 -33.06
CA ASN A 155 -2.89 11.26 -33.37
C ASN A 155 -3.86 12.24 -32.68
N TYR A 156 -3.35 13.21 -31.92
CA TYR A 156 -4.19 14.14 -31.14
C TYR A 156 -4.33 15.50 -31.83
N ASN A 157 -5.59 15.92 -32.07
CA ASN A 157 -5.90 17.28 -32.46
C ASN A 157 -5.91 18.18 -31.20
N LEU A 158 -5.01 19.16 -31.17
CA LEU A 158 -4.86 20.03 -30.01
C LEU A 158 -6.06 20.98 -29.80
N GLU A 159 -6.84 21.31 -30.82
CA GLU A 159 -8.07 22.09 -30.65
C GLU A 159 -9.14 21.28 -29.91
N ASP A 160 -9.29 20.00 -30.25
CA ASP A 160 -10.20 19.08 -29.56
C ASP A 160 -9.77 18.85 -28.10
N LEU A 161 -8.45 18.83 -27.85
CA LEU A 161 -7.89 18.73 -26.51
C LEU A 161 -8.10 19.99 -25.66
N ASN A 162 -8.13 21.17 -26.27
CA ASN A 162 -8.35 22.44 -25.56
C ASN A 162 -9.83 22.83 -25.48
N GLY A 163 -10.72 22.11 -26.17
CA GLY A 163 -12.17 22.34 -26.21
C GLY A 163 -12.95 21.93 -24.96
N GLY A 164 -12.31 21.70 -23.80
CA GLY A 164 -13.00 21.43 -22.54
C GLY A 164 -12.32 20.44 -21.58
N ILE A 165 -11.21 19.83 -21.95
CA ILE A 165 -10.46 18.91 -21.08
C ILE A 165 -9.27 19.64 -20.48
N ASN A 166 -9.25 19.79 -19.15
CA ASN A 166 -8.06 20.32 -18.48
C ASN A 166 -6.97 19.24 -18.45
N LEU A 167 -6.10 19.21 -19.46
CA LEU A 167 -5.03 18.22 -19.58
C LEU A 167 -4.00 18.26 -18.46
N LEU A 168 -3.91 19.35 -17.68
CA LEU A 168 -3.07 19.36 -16.48
C LEU A 168 -3.52 18.31 -15.47
N TYR A 169 -4.77 17.87 -15.54
CA TYR A 169 -5.31 16.82 -14.71
C TYR A 169 -4.55 15.49 -14.87
N LEU A 170 -3.96 15.22 -16.05
CA LEU A 170 -3.05 14.09 -16.25
C LEU A 170 -1.83 14.22 -15.32
N VAL A 171 -1.20 15.39 -15.31
CA VAL A 171 -0.01 15.64 -14.50
C VAL A 171 -0.35 15.64 -13.01
N TYR A 172 -1.46 16.27 -12.63
CA TYR A 172 -1.86 16.44 -11.24
C TYR A 172 -2.46 15.19 -10.61
N SER A 173 -3.16 14.33 -11.35
CA SER A 173 -3.96 13.25 -10.75
C SER A 173 -3.60 11.85 -11.23
N VAL A 174 -2.97 11.69 -12.41
CA VAL A 174 -2.55 10.36 -12.88
C VAL A 174 -1.18 9.97 -12.31
N SER A 175 -0.28 10.93 -12.15
CA SER A 175 1.09 10.68 -11.70
C SER A 175 1.12 9.94 -10.36
N PRO A 176 2.00 8.93 -10.18
CA PRO A 176 2.08 8.14 -8.95
C PRO A 176 2.37 8.94 -7.67
N ASP A 177 2.87 10.18 -7.79
CA ASP A 177 3.13 11.09 -6.68
C ASP A 177 1.92 11.92 -6.25
N ALA A 178 0.81 11.89 -7.01
CA ALA A 178 -0.37 12.69 -6.71
C ALA A 178 -0.87 12.54 -5.26
N PRO A 179 -1.01 11.32 -4.70
CA PRO A 179 -1.43 11.17 -3.30
C PRO A 179 -0.44 11.82 -2.31
N ALA A 180 0.88 11.69 -2.55
CA ALA A 180 1.89 12.28 -1.68
C ALA A 180 1.80 13.82 -1.68
N ARG A 181 1.56 14.44 -2.86
CA ARG A 181 1.34 15.89 -2.97
C ARG A 181 0.07 16.33 -2.25
N HIS A 182 -1.03 15.58 -2.39
CA HIS A 182 -2.28 15.89 -1.69
C HIS A 182 -2.13 15.81 -0.17
N LEU A 183 -1.38 14.84 0.35
CA LEU A 183 -1.08 14.75 1.78
C LEU A 183 -0.20 15.91 2.24
N ALA A 184 0.84 16.25 1.47
CA ALA A 184 1.72 17.37 1.81
C ALA A 184 0.97 18.71 1.84
N ASP A 185 0.15 18.97 0.82
CA ASP A 185 -0.68 20.18 0.70
C ASP A 185 -1.71 20.27 1.84
N ARG A 186 -2.47 19.19 2.05
CA ARG A 186 -3.52 19.16 3.08
C ARG A 186 -3.00 19.37 4.49
N PHE A 187 -1.78 18.91 4.78
CA PHE A 187 -1.20 18.93 6.12
C PHE A 187 -0.02 19.89 6.28
N GLY A 188 0.20 20.76 5.28
CA GLY A 188 1.21 21.82 5.35
C GLY A 188 2.64 21.33 5.48
N VAL A 189 3.00 20.20 4.86
CA VAL A 189 4.36 19.65 4.91
C VAL A 189 5.21 20.22 3.78
N THR A 190 6.34 20.85 4.13
CA THR A 190 7.22 21.54 3.17
C THR A 190 8.62 20.94 3.08
N GLY A 191 8.99 19.97 3.92
CA GLY A 191 10.32 19.32 3.90
C GLY A 191 10.51 18.32 2.75
N GLY A 192 9.44 17.97 2.03
CA GLY A 192 9.49 17.21 0.78
C GLY A 192 8.43 16.11 0.70
N ALA A 193 8.04 15.77 -0.53
CA ALA A 193 7.08 14.70 -0.80
C ALA A 193 7.63 13.75 -1.87
N HIS A 194 7.81 12.48 -1.52
CA HIS A 194 8.31 11.43 -2.40
C HIS A 194 7.26 10.35 -2.64
N ALA A 195 7.29 9.80 -3.84
CA ALA A 195 6.45 8.70 -4.26
C ALA A 195 7.28 7.45 -4.48
N THR A 196 7.13 6.47 -3.60
CA THR A 196 7.72 5.14 -3.78
C THR A 196 6.80 4.30 -4.65
N VAL A 197 7.34 3.63 -5.68
CA VAL A 197 6.59 2.72 -6.54
C VAL A 197 7.36 1.41 -6.66
N ALA A 198 6.78 0.32 -6.17
CA ALA A 198 7.42 -0.99 -6.11
C ALA A 198 6.39 -2.13 -6.11
N ALA A 199 5.43 -2.07 -7.04
CA ALA A 199 4.32 -3.01 -7.16
C ALA A 199 3.64 -3.25 -5.78
N CYS A 200 3.45 -4.51 -5.37
CA CYS A 200 2.82 -4.89 -4.11
C CYS A 200 3.63 -4.52 -2.85
N ALA A 201 4.91 -4.19 -2.98
CA ALA A 201 5.78 -3.77 -1.89
C ALA A 201 5.78 -2.25 -1.67
N THR A 202 5.04 -1.50 -2.50
CA THR A 202 4.97 -0.02 -2.49
C THR A 202 4.78 0.56 -1.09
N GLY A 203 3.73 0.15 -0.35
CA GLY A 203 3.46 0.68 0.99
C GLY A 203 4.54 0.36 2.01
N THR A 204 5.07 -0.86 2.01
CA THR A 204 6.15 -1.24 2.92
C THR A 204 7.43 -0.46 2.64
N LEU A 205 7.78 -0.30 1.36
CA LEU A 205 8.96 0.47 0.97
C LEU A 205 8.79 1.98 1.17
N ALA A 206 7.56 2.51 1.08
CA ALA A 206 7.25 3.89 1.43
C ALA A 206 7.49 4.15 2.93
N VAL A 207 7.09 3.23 3.81
CA VAL A 207 7.39 3.27 5.25
C VAL A 207 8.89 3.17 5.51
N ILE A 208 9.59 2.23 4.86
CA ILE A 208 11.05 2.10 4.98
C ILE A 208 11.75 3.40 4.56
N ARG A 209 11.29 4.03 3.48
CA ARG A 209 11.88 5.28 3.00
C ARG A 209 11.70 6.42 4.00
N ALA A 210 10.55 6.51 4.66
CA ALA A 210 10.33 7.47 5.74
C ALA A 210 11.24 7.19 6.95
N VAL A 211 11.36 5.93 7.38
CA VAL A 211 12.26 5.53 8.47
C VAL A 211 13.71 5.91 8.19
N GLN A 212 14.19 5.67 6.97
CA GLN A 212 15.52 6.08 6.54
C GLN A 212 15.69 7.60 6.61
N HIS A 213 14.72 8.35 6.10
CA HIS A 213 14.78 9.82 6.09
C HIS A 213 14.82 10.43 7.50
N LEU A 214 14.06 9.84 8.44
CA LEU A 214 14.08 10.23 9.86
C LEU A 214 15.40 9.86 10.54
N ARG A 215 15.89 8.64 10.34
CA ARG A 215 17.17 8.17 10.91
C ARG A 215 18.39 8.94 10.35
N ASP A 216 18.31 9.42 9.12
CA ASP A 216 19.31 10.30 8.50
C ASP A 216 19.28 11.73 9.07
N GLY A 217 18.36 12.04 9.99
CA GLY A 217 18.21 13.37 10.60
C GLY A 217 17.64 14.43 9.66
N ARG A 218 17.07 14.05 8.51
CA ARG A 218 16.54 14.98 7.50
C ARG A 218 15.14 15.50 7.83
N ALA A 219 14.39 14.76 8.65
CA ALA A 219 13.09 15.14 9.18
C ALA A 219 12.95 14.73 10.64
N ASP A 220 12.01 15.36 11.35
CA ASP A 220 11.61 15.00 12.71
C ASP A 220 10.37 14.11 12.70
N ALA A 221 9.55 14.25 11.65
CA ALA A 221 8.35 13.46 11.46
C ALA A 221 8.04 13.20 9.99
N ALA A 222 7.33 12.12 9.72
CA ALA A 222 6.98 11.71 8.38
C ALA A 222 5.55 11.14 8.27
N ILE A 223 4.85 11.50 7.20
CA ILE A 223 3.62 10.87 6.74
C ILE A 223 4.03 9.76 5.77
N ALA A 224 3.80 8.51 6.13
CA ALA A 224 4.23 7.36 5.34
C ALA A 224 3.08 6.41 5.01
N GLY A 225 3.08 5.83 3.81
CA GLY A 225 2.05 4.85 3.47
C GLY A 225 1.84 4.64 1.99
N SER A 226 0.65 4.15 1.63
CA SER A 226 0.27 4.01 0.23
C SER A 226 -1.24 3.87 0.06
N SER A 227 -1.69 4.11 -1.18
CA SER A 227 -3.07 3.93 -1.63
C SER A 227 -3.08 3.23 -2.97
N ASP A 228 -4.11 2.43 -3.26
CA ASP A 228 -4.36 1.88 -4.58
C ASP A 228 -5.87 1.69 -4.79
N ALA A 229 -6.34 2.06 -5.98
CA ALA A 229 -7.72 1.96 -6.42
C ALA A 229 -7.75 1.15 -7.73
N SER A 230 -7.59 -0.16 -7.60
CA SER A 230 -7.32 -1.05 -8.75
C SER A 230 -8.53 -1.88 -9.20
N LEU A 231 -9.72 -1.58 -8.67
CA LEU A 231 -10.98 -2.17 -9.12
C LEU A 231 -11.38 -1.56 -10.46
N HIS A 232 -10.76 -2.05 -11.53
CA HIS A 232 -10.98 -1.59 -12.89
C HIS A 232 -10.77 -2.74 -13.90
N PRO A 233 -11.55 -2.83 -15.00
CA PRO A 233 -11.55 -3.94 -15.93
C PRO A 233 -10.18 -4.26 -16.50
N LEU A 234 -9.38 -3.21 -16.75
CA LEU A 234 -8.00 -3.33 -17.22
C LEU A 234 -7.16 -4.25 -16.32
N TRP A 235 -7.27 -4.10 -15.00
CA TRP A 235 -6.47 -4.87 -14.06
C TRP A 235 -7.01 -6.29 -13.89
N PHE A 236 -8.33 -6.46 -13.92
CA PHE A 236 -8.92 -7.81 -13.95
C PHE A 236 -8.49 -8.57 -15.21
N ALA A 237 -8.51 -7.93 -16.38
CA ALA A 237 -8.04 -8.53 -17.63
C ALA A 237 -6.55 -8.88 -17.58
N ALA A 238 -5.70 -7.93 -17.19
CA ALA A 238 -4.25 -8.13 -17.12
C ALA A 238 -3.86 -9.26 -16.14
N PHE A 239 -4.40 -9.25 -14.92
CA PHE A 239 -4.07 -10.28 -13.93
C PHE A 239 -4.74 -11.63 -14.22
N ARG A 240 -5.89 -11.66 -14.91
CA ARG A 240 -6.48 -12.90 -15.41
C ARG A 240 -5.60 -13.52 -16.51
N GLN A 241 -5.08 -12.71 -17.43
CA GLN A 241 -4.14 -13.16 -18.45
C GLN A 241 -2.84 -13.70 -17.84
N MET A 242 -2.37 -13.12 -16.74
CA MET A 242 -1.23 -13.62 -15.97
C MET A 242 -1.53 -14.90 -15.18
N GLY A 243 -2.80 -15.29 -15.01
CA GLY A 243 -3.19 -16.48 -14.26
C GLY A 243 -3.03 -16.37 -12.75
N VAL A 244 -3.06 -15.15 -12.18
CA VAL A 244 -2.79 -14.90 -10.74
C VAL A 244 -4.04 -14.56 -9.91
N LEU A 245 -5.21 -14.48 -10.55
CA LEU A 245 -6.48 -14.21 -9.86
C LEU A 245 -7.15 -15.48 -9.36
N ALA A 246 -7.63 -15.44 -8.12
CA ALA A 246 -8.47 -16.50 -7.60
C ALA A 246 -9.83 -16.51 -8.32
N PRO A 247 -10.35 -17.69 -8.70
CA PRO A 247 -11.76 -17.81 -9.06
C PRO A 247 -12.63 -17.66 -7.81
N VAL A 248 -13.92 -17.37 -8.01
CA VAL A 248 -14.91 -17.51 -6.93
C VAL A 248 -14.88 -18.96 -6.43
N ASP A 249 -14.87 -19.15 -5.11
CA ASP A 249 -14.96 -20.51 -4.57
C ASP A 249 -16.33 -21.11 -4.88
N ALA A 250 -16.34 -22.27 -5.51
CA ALA A 250 -17.56 -22.90 -6.02
C ALA A 250 -18.54 -23.35 -4.92
N VAL A 251 -18.07 -23.53 -3.68
CA VAL A 251 -18.87 -24.07 -2.57
C VAL A 251 -19.22 -22.99 -1.56
N ARG A 252 -18.25 -22.13 -1.22
CA ARG A 252 -18.32 -21.17 -0.12
C ARG A 252 -18.37 -19.71 -0.59
N GLY A 253 -18.24 -19.45 -1.88
CA GLY A 253 -18.36 -18.12 -2.48
C GLY A 253 -17.09 -17.25 -2.41
N ALA A 254 -17.20 -16.01 -2.91
CA ALA A 254 -16.05 -15.10 -3.08
C ALA A 254 -15.28 -14.80 -1.79
N ALA A 255 -15.94 -14.80 -0.63
CA ALA A 255 -15.30 -14.58 0.66
C ALA A 255 -14.24 -15.63 1.02
N TRP A 256 -14.18 -16.76 0.30
CA TRP A 256 -13.18 -17.82 0.47
C TRP A 256 -12.23 -17.96 -0.73
N ALA A 257 -12.32 -17.07 -1.71
CA ALA A 257 -11.56 -17.18 -2.95
C ALA A 257 -10.05 -17.01 -2.73
N CYS A 258 -9.65 -15.92 -2.06
CA CYS A 258 -8.25 -15.70 -1.68
C CYS A 258 -7.95 -16.51 -0.43
N ARG A 259 -7.11 -17.55 -0.55
CA ARG A 259 -6.78 -18.45 0.55
C ARG A 259 -5.27 -18.65 0.72
N PRO A 260 -4.58 -17.67 1.31
CA PRO A 260 -3.14 -17.77 1.55
C PRO A 260 -2.78 -19.06 2.28
N PHE A 261 -1.73 -19.74 1.81
CA PHE A 261 -1.16 -20.97 2.37
C PHE A 261 -2.07 -22.23 2.33
N ASP A 262 -3.31 -22.12 1.86
CA ASP A 262 -4.20 -23.27 1.75
C ASP A 262 -3.82 -24.17 0.57
N ARG A 263 -4.01 -25.48 0.73
CA ARG A 263 -3.75 -26.51 -0.30
C ARG A 263 -4.50 -26.24 -1.60
N GLN A 264 -5.66 -25.60 -1.54
CA GLN A 264 -6.51 -25.32 -2.69
C GLN A 264 -6.35 -23.90 -3.24
N ARG A 265 -5.31 -23.15 -2.83
CA ARG A 265 -5.10 -21.76 -3.28
C ARG A 265 -4.84 -21.68 -4.79
N ARG A 266 -5.41 -20.66 -5.45
CA ARG A 266 -5.31 -20.50 -6.92
C ARG A 266 -5.05 -19.06 -7.37
N GLY A 267 -4.77 -18.15 -6.44
CA GLY A 267 -4.55 -16.74 -6.75
C GLY A 267 -5.03 -15.80 -5.65
N PHE A 268 -4.97 -14.50 -5.94
CA PHE A 268 -5.49 -13.45 -5.06
C PHE A 268 -6.80 -12.86 -5.57
N ALA A 269 -7.58 -12.24 -4.68
CA ALA A 269 -8.70 -11.35 -5.04
C ALA A 269 -8.18 -9.90 -5.10
N ILE A 270 -8.53 -9.12 -6.13
CA ILE A 270 -8.09 -7.72 -6.22
C ILE A 270 -8.79 -6.90 -5.15
N GLY A 271 -8.05 -6.10 -4.41
CA GLY A 271 -8.60 -5.13 -3.47
C GLY A 271 -8.15 -3.70 -3.75
N GLU A 272 -8.81 -2.76 -3.08
CA GLU A 272 -8.42 -1.36 -3.02
C GLU A 272 -8.39 -0.86 -1.56
N GLY A 273 -7.70 0.25 -1.33
CA GLY A 273 -7.63 0.87 -0.01
C GLY A 273 -6.44 1.80 0.12
N ALA A 274 -6.22 2.27 1.34
CA ALA A 274 -5.08 3.09 1.71
C ALA A 274 -4.77 2.94 3.20
N ALA A 275 -3.52 3.20 3.57
CA ALA A 275 -3.19 3.50 4.94
C ALA A 275 -2.10 4.57 5.03
N VAL A 276 -2.20 5.37 6.08
CA VAL A 276 -1.19 6.36 6.49
C VAL A 276 -0.71 5.99 7.88
N LEU A 277 0.60 6.06 8.07
CA LEU A 277 1.29 5.98 9.34
C LEU A 277 2.01 7.31 9.57
N VAL A 278 1.80 7.93 10.72
CA VAL A 278 2.59 9.06 11.19
C VAL A 278 3.77 8.53 11.98
N LEU A 279 4.97 8.81 11.48
CA LEU A 279 6.23 8.34 12.04
C LEU A 279 7.00 9.51 12.64
N GLU A 280 7.53 9.35 13.84
CA GLU A 280 8.25 10.41 14.55
C GLU A 280 9.55 9.90 15.16
N THR A 281 10.56 10.76 15.19
CA THR A 281 11.78 10.49 15.94
C THR A 281 11.50 10.47 17.45
N ALA A 282 12.33 9.74 18.20
CA ALA A 282 12.24 9.74 19.66
C ALA A 282 12.33 11.16 20.26
N ALA A 283 13.13 12.04 19.66
CA ALA A 283 13.20 13.45 20.03
C ALA A 283 11.88 14.19 19.79
N SER A 284 11.23 14.01 18.63
CA SER A 284 9.92 14.61 18.35
C SER A 284 8.85 14.15 19.33
N VAL A 285 8.76 12.83 19.55
CA VAL A 285 7.81 12.24 20.52
C VAL A 285 7.99 12.84 21.91
N ARG A 286 9.23 12.94 22.41
CA ARG A 286 9.52 13.55 23.73
C ARG A 286 9.14 15.02 23.77
N ARG A 287 9.48 15.78 22.72
CA ARG A 287 9.19 17.22 22.62
C ARG A 287 7.69 17.49 22.63
N ARG A 288 6.91 16.64 21.96
CA ARG A 288 5.46 16.77 21.86
C ARG A 288 4.68 16.14 23.01
N GLY A 289 5.31 15.27 23.79
CA GLY A 289 4.65 14.56 24.90
C GLY A 289 3.56 13.57 24.46
N VAL A 290 3.55 13.16 23.19
CA VAL A 290 2.57 12.20 22.66
C VAL A 290 2.96 10.77 23.01
N ARG A 291 1.96 9.89 23.15
CA ARG A 291 2.18 8.49 23.49
C ARG A 291 2.26 7.65 22.20
N PRO A 292 3.40 7.03 21.87
CA PRO A 292 3.54 6.23 20.67
C PRO A 292 2.69 4.94 20.72
N LEU A 293 2.21 4.50 19.56
CA LEU A 293 1.42 3.29 19.36
C LEU A 293 2.30 2.03 19.23
N ALA A 294 3.41 2.17 18.51
CA ALA A 294 4.40 1.12 18.30
C ALA A 294 5.75 1.75 17.93
N ARG A 295 6.79 0.93 17.84
CA ARG A 295 8.11 1.30 17.35
C ARG A 295 8.46 0.50 16.10
N ILE A 296 9.02 1.16 15.09
CA ILE A 296 9.70 0.47 13.98
C ILE A 296 11.11 0.15 14.45
N ARG A 297 11.29 -1.08 14.94
CA ARG A 297 12.54 -1.53 15.55
C ARG A 297 13.63 -1.71 14.50
N GLY A 298 13.28 -2.30 13.35
CA GLY A 298 14.20 -2.44 12.23
C GLY A 298 13.51 -2.70 10.91
N CYS A 299 14.22 -2.51 9.80
CA CYS A 299 13.68 -2.75 8.47
C CYS A 299 14.77 -3.07 7.45
N ALA A 300 14.38 -3.71 6.35
CA ALA A 300 15.26 -3.97 5.22
C ALA A 300 14.48 -4.03 3.91
N ALA A 301 15.15 -3.61 2.84
CA ALA A 301 14.71 -3.78 1.47
C ALA A 301 15.72 -4.64 0.72
N GLY A 302 15.25 -5.36 -0.30
CA GLY A 302 16.07 -6.19 -1.18
C GLY A 302 15.42 -6.38 -2.54
N THR A 303 16.17 -7.06 -3.42
CA THR A 303 15.74 -7.40 -4.76
C THR A 303 15.94 -8.90 -4.99
N ASP A 304 14.91 -9.56 -5.52
CA ASP A 304 14.95 -10.88 -6.11
C ASP A 304 15.15 -10.72 -7.63
N PRO A 305 16.30 -11.11 -8.19
CA PRO A 305 16.60 -10.90 -9.61
C PRO A 305 15.94 -11.94 -10.54
N ALA A 306 15.06 -12.82 -10.04
CA ALA A 306 14.45 -13.90 -10.82
C ALA A 306 13.59 -13.42 -12.01
N GLY A 307 13.10 -12.18 -12.01
CA GLY A 307 12.40 -11.56 -13.13
C GLY A 307 11.10 -10.85 -12.74
N LEU A 308 10.36 -10.37 -13.73
CA LEU A 308 9.17 -9.53 -13.50
C LEU A 308 8.06 -10.25 -12.72
N ALA A 309 7.77 -11.50 -13.08
CA ALA A 309 6.69 -12.30 -12.48
C ALA A 309 7.20 -13.60 -11.82
N GLN A 310 8.52 -13.74 -11.67
CA GLN A 310 9.17 -14.92 -11.10
C GLN A 310 9.76 -14.56 -9.74
N LEU A 311 9.90 -15.57 -8.89
CA LEU A 311 10.55 -15.49 -7.60
C LEU A 311 11.59 -16.61 -7.52
N SER A 312 12.70 -16.35 -6.84
CA SER A 312 13.72 -17.35 -6.55
C SER A 312 13.08 -18.48 -5.74
N PRO A 313 13.02 -19.73 -6.26
CA PRO A 313 12.24 -20.80 -5.65
C PRO A 313 12.64 -21.16 -4.22
N ASP A 314 13.90 -20.92 -3.87
CA ASP A 314 14.47 -21.20 -2.56
C ASP A 314 14.15 -20.12 -1.49
N GLY A 315 13.54 -19.00 -1.89
CA GLY A 315 13.22 -17.89 -1.00
C GLY A 315 14.44 -17.13 -0.46
N THR A 316 15.65 -17.38 -1.01
CA THR A 316 16.90 -16.82 -0.49
C THR A 316 16.89 -15.28 -0.41
N PRO A 317 16.41 -14.53 -1.42
CA PRO A 317 16.35 -13.07 -1.35
C PRO A 317 15.49 -12.55 -0.19
N LEU A 318 14.32 -13.15 0.04
CA LEU A 318 13.47 -12.76 1.16
C LEU A 318 14.09 -13.18 2.50
N ALA A 319 14.60 -14.41 2.62
CA ALA A 319 15.25 -14.88 3.86
C ALA A 319 16.41 -13.97 4.29
N ARG A 320 17.22 -13.52 3.32
CA ARG A 320 18.28 -12.53 3.53
C ARG A 320 17.71 -11.19 3.99
N THR A 321 16.61 -10.74 3.39
CA THR A 321 15.95 -9.48 3.75
C THR A 321 15.37 -9.53 5.17
N ILE A 322 14.76 -10.64 5.57
CA ILE A 322 14.30 -10.89 6.95
C ILE A 322 15.48 -10.80 7.92
N ARG A 323 16.57 -11.53 7.67
CA ARG A 323 17.77 -11.48 8.52
C ARG A 323 18.37 -10.08 8.65
N ARG A 324 18.36 -9.30 7.56
CA ARG A 324 18.82 -7.90 7.57
C ARG A 324 17.90 -7.00 8.41
N ALA A 325 16.59 -7.18 8.33
CA ALA A 325 15.65 -6.43 9.15
C ALA A 325 15.79 -6.78 10.64
N CYS A 326 16.03 -8.06 10.97
CA CYS A 326 16.35 -8.49 12.34
C CYS A 326 17.68 -7.89 12.82
N ALA A 327 18.71 -7.88 11.98
CA ALA A 327 20.00 -7.27 12.30
C ALA A 327 19.88 -5.75 12.53
N ASP A 328 19.12 -5.03 11.69
CA ASP A 328 18.81 -3.61 11.88
C ASP A 328 18.02 -3.35 13.18
N ALA A 329 17.18 -4.31 13.58
CA ALA A 329 16.44 -4.30 14.85
C ALA A 329 17.27 -4.71 16.08
N GLY A 330 18.49 -5.21 15.89
CA GLY A 330 19.33 -5.77 16.94
C GLY A 330 18.71 -7.00 17.62
N ILE A 331 18.04 -7.86 16.85
CA ILE A 331 17.41 -9.11 17.32
C ILE A 331 17.81 -10.31 16.46
N SER A 332 17.64 -11.51 17.00
CA SER A 332 17.66 -12.75 16.25
C SER A 332 16.28 -13.01 15.62
N PRO A 333 16.18 -13.69 14.46
CA PRO A 333 14.91 -14.24 13.98
C PRO A 333 14.18 -15.12 15.01
N ALA A 334 14.91 -15.73 15.95
CA ALA A 334 14.32 -16.53 17.03
C ALA A 334 13.51 -15.69 18.04
N ASP A 335 13.75 -14.38 18.12
CA ASP A 335 13.06 -13.46 19.03
C ASP A 335 11.68 -13.01 18.50
N LEU A 336 11.35 -13.37 17.25
CA LEU A 336 10.06 -13.02 16.63
C LEU A 336 8.91 -13.74 17.34
N THR A 337 7.85 -13.00 17.64
CA THR A 337 6.65 -13.55 18.30
C THR A 337 5.50 -13.79 17.33
N ALA A 338 5.53 -13.15 16.15
CA ALA A 338 4.56 -13.37 15.08
C ALA A 338 5.11 -12.91 13.73
N ILE A 339 4.50 -13.41 12.65
CA ILE A 339 4.79 -13.04 11.28
C ILE A 339 3.50 -12.62 10.57
N GLN A 340 3.41 -11.36 10.16
CA GLN A 340 2.47 -10.88 9.15
C GLN A 340 3.12 -11.11 7.78
N ALA A 341 2.73 -12.21 7.14
CA ALA A 341 3.27 -12.64 5.86
C ALA A 341 2.64 -11.86 4.69
N HIS A 342 3.32 -11.83 3.55
CA HIS A 342 2.74 -11.33 2.31
C HIS A 342 1.58 -12.21 1.84
N GLY A 343 1.71 -13.55 1.89
CA GLY A 343 0.70 -14.57 1.64
C GLY A 343 -0.43 -14.15 0.69
N THR A 344 -0.21 -14.28 -0.62
CA THR A 344 -1.16 -13.81 -1.63
C THR A 344 -2.24 -14.83 -1.97
N GLY A 345 -2.04 -16.10 -1.60
CA GLY A 345 -2.88 -17.19 -2.11
C GLY A 345 -2.49 -17.63 -3.51
N THR A 346 -1.40 -17.12 -4.08
CA THR A 346 -0.80 -17.68 -5.29
C THR A 346 0.12 -18.85 -4.92
N VAL A 347 0.19 -19.88 -5.77
CA VAL A 347 0.97 -21.09 -5.48
C VAL A 347 2.44 -20.74 -5.27
N THR A 348 3.04 -20.01 -6.21
CA THR A 348 4.47 -19.66 -6.19
C THR A 348 4.84 -18.76 -5.01
N ASN A 349 4.11 -17.67 -4.78
CA ASN A 349 4.45 -16.74 -3.70
C ASN A 349 4.44 -17.42 -2.34
N ASP A 350 3.37 -18.16 -2.04
CA ASP A 350 3.19 -18.73 -0.70
C ASP A 350 4.22 -19.84 -0.43
N LEU A 351 4.62 -20.62 -1.45
CA LEU A 351 5.72 -21.59 -1.34
C LEU A 351 7.08 -20.91 -1.10
N VAL A 352 7.38 -19.86 -1.87
CA VAL A 352 8.64 -19.11 -1.75
C VAL A 352 8.73 -18.39 -0.41
N GLU A 353 7.64 -17.76 0.02
CA GLU A 353 7.61 -17.07 1.30
C GLU A 353 7.71 -18.05 2.48
N ALA A 354 7.04 -19.21 2.40
CA ALA A 354 7.23 -20.27 3.37
C ALA A 354 8.69 -20.74 3.44
N ALA A 355 9.32 -21.00 2.29
CA ALA A 355 10.73 -21.37 2.22
C ALA A 355 11.64 -20.31 2.84
N ALA A 356 11.37 -19.03 2.55
CA ALA A 356 12.12 -17.92 3.11
C ALA A 356 11.96 -17.78 4.64
N ILE A 357 10.74 -17.95 5.16
CA ILE A 357 10.48 -17.93 6.61
C ILE A 357 11.22 -19.07 7.30
N ARG A 358 11.14 -20.30 6.77
CA ARG A 358 11.89 -21.45 7.28
C ARG A 358 13.40 -21.22 7.23
N ALA A 359 13.91 -20.68 6.13
CA ALA A 359 15.33 -20.38 5.98
C ALA A 359 15.82 -19.24 6.89
N ALA A 360 14.94 -18.31 7.29
CA ALA A 360 15.28 -17.21 8.18
C ALA A 360 15.14 -17.57 9.66
N CYS A 361 14.08 -18.32 10.02
CA CYS A 361 13.74 -18.65 11.41
C CYS A 361 14.24 -20.04 11.84
N SER A 362 14.74 -20.86 10.91
CA SER A 362 15.18 -22.24 11.16
C SER A 362 14.07 -23.05 11.87
N ASP A 363 14.42 -23.83 12.90
CA ASP A 363 13.48 -24.70 13.62
C ASP A 363 12.30 -23.94 14.26
N ARG A 364 12.47 -22.64 14.56
CA ARG A 364 11.42 -21.77 15.12
C ARG A 364 10.28 -21.49 14.14
N ALA A 365 10.45 -21.75 12.84
CA ALA A 365 9.39 -21.53 11.85
C ALA A 365 8.12 -22.36 12.13
N ALA A 366 8.26 -23.50 12.81
CA ALA A 366 7.15 -24.34 13.25
C ALA A 366 6.44 -23.83 14.52
N GLU A 367 6.97 -22.81 15.18
CA GLU A 367 6.51 -22.33 16.50
C GLU A 367 6.02 -20.88 16.46
N VAL A 368 6.52 -20.05 15.54
CA VAL A 368 6.13 -18.65 15.42
C VAL A 368 4.89 -18.56 14.51
N PRO A 369 3.75 -18.03 15.00
CA PRO A 369 2.53 -17.95 14.21
C PRO A 369 2.71 -17.00 13.02
N ALA A 370 2.35 -17.48 11.83
CA ALA A 370 2.38 -16.73 10.59
C ALA A 370 0.97 -16.59 9.99
N VAL A 371 0.60 -15.36 9.61
CA VAL A 371 -0.74 -15.03 9.10
C VAL A 371 -0.69 -14.12 7.89
N SER A 372 -1.67 -14.23 7.01
CA SER A 372 -1.90 -13.24 5.95
C SER A 372 -3.29 -12.63 6.07
N PHE A 373 -3.35 -11.29 6.10
CA PHE A 373 -4.61 -10.55 6.12
C PHE A 373 -5.30 -10.53 4.75
N LYS A 374 -4.61 -10.94 3.68
CA LYS A 374 -5.17 -10.95 2.32
C LYS A 374 -6.30 -11.97 2.14
N GLY A 375 -6.35 -13.01 2.97
CA GLY A 375 -7.50 -13.92 2.99
C GLY A 375 -8.79 -13.21 3.37
N ALA A 376 -8.72 -12.26 4.30
CA ALA A 376 -9.86 -11.46 4.74
C ALA A 376 -10.13 -10.26 3.82
N LEU A 377 -9.09 -9.49 3.50
CA LEU A 377 -9.23 -8.20 2.80
C LEU A 377 -9.10 -8.30 1.27
N GLY A 378 -8.61 -9.42 0.74
CA GLY A 378 -8.06 -9.47 -0.61
C GLY A 378 -6.68 -8.81 -0.69
N HIS A 379 -6.13 -8.74 -1.90
CA HIS A 379 -4.85 -8.12 -2.16
C HIS A 379 -5.01 -6.68 -2.63
N LEU A 380 -4.77 -5.73 -1.72
CA LEU A 380 -4.84 -4.28 -1.96
C LEU A 380 -3.65 -3.74 -2.79
N LEU A 381 -2.96 -4.61 -3.53
CA LEU A 381 -1.81 -4.30 -4.38
C LEU A 381 -0.78 -3.41 -3.67
N GLY A 382 -0.51 -2.21 -4.17
CA GLY A 382 0.44 -1.26 -3.60
C GLY A 382 0.03 -0.70 -2.24
N ALA A 383 -1.26 -0.69 -1.90
CA ALA A 383 -1.76 -0.31 -0.57
C ALA A 383 -1.58 -1.41 0.48
N ALA A 384 -1.45 -2.68 0.05
CA ALA A 384 -1.43 -3.83 0.97
C ALA A 384 -0.38 -3.68 2.07
N GLY A 385 0.86 -3.33 1.70
CA GLY A 385 1.95 -3.21 2.66
C GLY A 385 1.73 -2.17 3.76
N ALA A 386 1.08 -1.05 3.45
CA ALA A 386 0.80 0.01 4.42
C ALA A 386 -0.38 -0.38 5.34
N VAL A 387 -1.46 -0.91 4.75
CA VAL A 387 -2.64 -1.36 5.50
C VAL A 387 -2.25 -2.48 6.48
N GLU A 388 -1.48 -3.46 6.01
CA GLU A 388 -0.96 -4.56 6.83
C GLU A 388 -0.06 -4.08 7.98
N LEU A 389 0.78 -3.07 7.73
CA LEU A 389 1.61 -2.46 8.78
C LEU A 389 0.76 -1.74 9.82
N ALA A 390 -0.22 -0.93 9.41
CA ALA A 390 -1.11 -0.23 10.31
C ALA A 390 -1.94 -1.20 11.18
N LEU A 391 -2.42 -2.31 10.61
CA LEU A 391 -3.08 -3.38 11.35
C LEU A 391 -2.11 -4.15 12.25
N SER A 392 -0.85 -4.32 11.85
CA SER A 392 0.17 -4.95 12.69
C SER A 392 0.55 -4.08 13.89
N VAL A 393 0.46 -2.75 13.79
CA VAL A 393 0.58 -1.84 14.94
C VAL A 393 -0.52 -2.14 15.98
N ARG A 394 -1.75 -2.44 15.53
CA ARG A 394 -2.83 -2.90 16.43
C ARG A 394 -2.55 -4.27 17.02
N ALA A 395 -1.99 -5.19 16.25
CA ALA A 395 -1.59 -6.51 16.75
C ALA A 395 -0.54 -6.43 17.87
N VAL A 396 0.42 -5.49 17.77
CA VAL A 396 1.38 -5.19 18.85
C VAL A 396 0.66 -4.68 20.10
N ALA A 397 -0.22 -3.68 19.94
CA ALA A 397 -0.92 -3.05 21.05
C ALA A 397 -1.83 -4.03 21.81
N ASP A 398 -2.60 -4.82 21.08
CA ASP A 398 -3.63 -5.71 21.64
C ASP A 398 -3.07 -7.11 21.96
N ARG A 399 -1.80 -7.38 21.59
CA ARG A 399 -1.13 -8.68 21.72
C ARG A 399 -1.97 -9.84 21.16
N LEU A 400 -2.59 -9.58 20.03
CA LEU A 400 -3.50 -10.49 19.35
C LEU A 400 -3.12 -10.54 17.88
N LEU A 401 -2.96 -11.75 17.36
CA LEU A 401 -2.78 -12.00 15.94
C LEU A 401 -4.11 -12.49 15.33
N PRO A 402 -4.67 -11.80 14.33
CA PRO A 402 -5.84 -12.26 13.59
C PRO A 402 -5.60 -13.64 12.94
N PRO A 403 -6.65 -14.45 12.70
CA PRO A 403 -6.50 -15.75 12.08
C PRO A 403 -6.17 -15.64 10.58
N ASN A 404 -5.66 -16.74 10.00
CA ASN A 404 -5.77 -16.97 8.56
C ASN A 404 -7.25 -17.28 8.22
N ALA A 405 -8.05 -16.23 7.99
CA ALA A 405 -9.52 -16.29 7.92
C ALA A 405 -10.10 -17.29 6.90
N THR A 406 -9.33 -17.61 5.86
CA THR A 406 -9.73 -18.47 4.73
C THR A 406 -8.96 -19.78 4.65
N LEU A 407 -8.05 -20.04 5.60
CA LEU A 407 -7.25 -21.26 5.64
C LEU A 407 -8.07 -22.41 6.22
N THR A 408 -8.15 -23.50 5.47
CA THR A 408 -8.88 -24.71 5.86
C THR A 408 -7.94 -25.90 6.03
N GLU A 409 -7.01 -26.06 5.09
CA GLU A 409 -6.03 -27.12 5.09
C GLU A 409 -4.70 -26.55 4.60
N PRO A 410 -3.69 -26.42 5.47
CA PRO A 410 -2.34 -26.01 5.06
C PRO A 410 -1.81 -26.92 3.95
N ASP A 411 -1.20 -26.32 2.94
CA ASP A 411 -0.52 -27.08 1.89
C ASP A 411 0.71 -27.80 2.46
N PRO A 412 0.79 -29.14 2.40
CA PRO A 412 1.96 -29.89 2.88
C PRO A 412 3.29 -29.47 2.23
N LEU A 413 3.23 -28.92 1.00
CA LEU A 413 4.43 -28.43 0.29
C LEU A 413 5.06 -27.19 0.96
N LEU A 414 4.37 -26.53 1.87
CA LEU A 414 4.90 -25.42 2.67
C LEU A 414 5.89 -25.88 3.74
N GLY A 415 6.00 -27.18 4.00
CA GLY A 415 6.78 -27.69 5.12
C GLY A 415 6.26 -27.18 6.48
N PRO A 416 7.05 -27.31 7.55
CA PRO A 416 6.61 -26.95 8.89
C PRO A 416 6.47 -25.42 9.04
N LEU A 417 5.24 -24.96 9.21
CA LEU A 417 4.88 -23.58 9.55
C LEU A 417 3.69 -23.58 10.50
N TYR A 418 3.72 -22.70 11.50
CA TYR A 418 2.55 -22.49 12.35
C TYR A 418 1.59 -21.48 11.71
N LEU A 419 0.46 -21.96 11.18
CA LEU A 419 -0.56 -21.16 10.50
C LEU A 419 -1.89 -21.20 11.27
N PRO A 420 -2.11 -20.29 12.24
CA PRO A 420 -3.32 -20.32 13.05
C PRO A 420 -4.57 -19.99 12.23
N THR A 421 -5.64 -20.75 12.46
CA THR A 421 -6.99 -20.53 11.89
C THR A 421 -7.95 -19.88 12.90
N GLN A 422 -7.46 -19.58 14.11
CA GLN A 422 -8.19 -18.89 15.18
C GLN A 422 -7.37 -17.68 15.67
N PRO A 423 -8.03 -16.62 16.17
CA PRO A 423 -7.33 -15.50 16.78
C PRO A 423 -6.37 -16.01 17.88
N THR A 424 -5.11 -15.62 17.79
CA THR A 424 -4.03 -16.16 18.63
C THR A 424 -3.43 -15.06 19.49
N ARG A 425 -3.44 -15.23 20.81
CA ARG A 425 -2.69 -14.31 21.70
C ARG A 425 -1.20 -14.53 21.52
N ILE A 426 -0.46 -13.43 21.38
CA ILE A 426 1.00 -13.47 21.18
C ILE A 426 1.71 -12.91 22.42
N GLY A 427 2.88 -13.45 22.71
CA GLY A 427 3.73 -12.95 23.80
C GLY A 427 4.26 -11.53 23.50
N PRO A 428 4.80 -10.83 24.51
CA PRO A 428 5.48 -9.57 24.28
C PRO A 428 6.68 -9.79 23.35
N GLY A 429 6.81 -9.00 22.30
CA GLY A 429 7.96 -9.03 21.42
C GLY A 429 7.67 -8.63 19.98
N PRO A 430 8.70 -8.71 19.13
CA PRO A 430 8.66 -8.17 17.79
C PRO A 430 7.81 -8.99 16.81
N ILE A 431 7.02 -8.29 16.00
CA ILE A 431 6.26 -8.83 14.87
C ILE A 431 7.02 -8.51 13.58
N LEU A 432 7.29 -9.54 12.78
CA LEU A 432 7.83 -9.39 11.43
C LEU A 432 6.70 -9.15 10.43
N LYS A 433 6.85 -8.15 9.57
CA LYS A 433 6.00 -7.90 8.40
C LYS A 433 6.80 -8.08 7.12
N THR A 434 6.37 -8.94 6.21
CA THR A 434 7.03 -9.15 4.89
C THR A 434 6.19 -8.63 3.72
N SER A 435 6.87 -8.24 2.65
CA SER A 435 6.28 -7.95 1.34
C SER A 435 7.16 -8.56 0.25
N LEU A 436 6.53 -9.30 -0.66
CA LEU A 436 7.14 -9.77 -1.90
C LEU A 436 6.31 -9.20 -3.04
N ALA A 437 6.93 -8.73 -4.11
CA ALA A 437 6.19 -8.13 -5.22
C ALA A 437 6.76 -8.52 -6.57
N PHE A 438 5.91 -8.39 -7.59
CA PHE A 438 6.35 -8.38 -8.98
C PHE A 438 7.49 -7.37 -9.18
N GLY A 439 8.39 -7.68 -10.11
CA GLY A 439 9.64 -6.94 -10.30
C GLY A 439 10.73 -7.27 -9.28
N GLY A 440 10.47 -8.24 -8.38
CA GLY A 440 11.46 -8.75 -7.44
C GLY A 440 11.63 -7.88 -6.19
N HIS A 441 10.72 -6.97 -5.89
CA HIS A 441 10.84 -6.15 -4.69
C HIS A 441 10.52 -6.99 -3.44
N VAL A 442 11.49 -7.12 -2.54
CA VAL A 442 11.30 -7.77 -1.24
C VAL A 442 11.58 -6.79 -0.11
N ALA A 443 10.73 -6.80 0.92
CA ALA A 443 10.86 -5.90 2.06
C ALA A 443 10.45 -6.59 3.35
N ALA A 444 11.10 -6.20 4.45
CA ALA A 444 10.78 -6.66 5.79
C ALA A 444 10.82 -5.49 6.78
N VAL A 445 9.85 -5.44 7.68
CA VAL A 445 9.76 -4.46 8.78
C VAL A 445 9.51 -5.21 10.08
N ILE A 446 10.23 -4.82 11.14
CA ILE A 446 10.07 -5.33 12.50
C ILE A 446 9.35 -4.27 13.32
N LEU A 447 8.12 -4.58 13.75
CA LEU A 447 7.34 -3.78 14.67
C LEU A 447 7.50 -4.32 16.08
N ASP A 448 7.56 -3.43 17.07
CA ASP A 448 7.67 -3.79 18.48
C ASP A 448 6.86 -2.81 19.32
N ALA A 449 6.63 -3.16 20.58
CA ALA A 449 6.05 -2.22 21.54
C ALA A 449 6.94 -0.95 21.64
N PRO A 450 6.34 0.21 21.96
CA PRO A 450 7.08 1.48 22.06
C PRO A 450 8.23 1.46 23.09
#